data_AF-T1BC00-F1
#
_entry.id   AF-T1BC00-F1
#
_cell.length_a   1.000
_cell.length_b   1.000
_cell.length_c   1.000
_cell.angle_alpha   90.00
_cell.angle_beta   90.00
_cell.angle_gamma   90.00
#
_symmetry.space_group_name_H-M   'P 1'
#
loop_
_entity.id
_entity.type
_entity.pdbx_description
1 polymer ?
#
loop_
_entity_poly.entity_id
_entity_poly.type
_entity_poly.pdbx_seq_one_letter_code
_entity_poly.pdbx_strand_id
1 'polypeptide(L)'
;PEGNTAPNWLGDALGDRPQSTQHIEGPRADRFAWEEATEGSEAIRGLVEQTKQWPAFSSLLQDTFNAYYKIEPTLREEHQVAASHKGNRSYVERLLEEDATQQTRAFTQLDELAAAVATLETGKVLSEEIAKNKRP
;
A
#
# COMPACT_ATOMS: atom_id res chain seq x y z
N PRO A 1 1.98 -25.79 42.01
CA PRO A 1 2.33 -24.47 41.44
C PRO A 1 3.66 -24.59 40.70
N GLU A 2 3.61 -24.93 39.41
CA GLU A 2 4.78 -24.97 38.55
C GLU A 2 4.50 -24.06 37.35
N GLY A 3 5.25 -22.97 37.27
CA GLY A 3 5.14 -21.96 36.22
C GLY A 3 5.62 -22.55 34.91
N ASN A 4 4.68 -22.75 33.99
CA ASN A 4 4.95 -23.08 32.60
C ASN A 4 5.48 -21.82 31.90
N THR A 5 6.77 -21.54 32.01
CA THR A 5 7.41 -20.48 31.23
C THR A 5 7.64 -21.02 29.82
N ALA A 6 6.86 -20.54 28.85
CA ALA A 6 7.01 -20.89 27.46
C ALA A 6 8.46 -20.63 26.98
N PRO A 7 9.04 -21.51 26.14
CA PRO A 7 10.43 -21.40 25.73
C PRO A 7 10.70 -20.16 24.85
N ASN A 8 11.86 -19.53 25.09
CA ASN A 8 12.31 -18.22 24.57
C ASN A 8 12.29 -18.06 23.03
N TRP A 9 12.23 -19.15 22.26
CA TRP A 9 12.17 -19.09 20.80
C TRP A 9 10.84 -18.52 20.27
N LEU A 10 9.77 -18.53 21.08
CA LEU A 10 8.52 -17.83 20.75
C LEU A 10 8.68 -16.31 20.81
N GLY A 11 9.52 -15.80 21.71
CA GLY A 11 9.85 -14.37 21.81
C GLY A 11 10.65 -13.88 20.61
N ASP A 12 11.64 -14.65 20.18
CA ASP A 12 12.46 -14.33 18.99
C ASP A 12 11.69 -14.49 17.67
N ALA A 13 10.76 -15.45 17.59
CA ALA A 13 9.89 -15.62 16.41
C ALA A 13 8.80 -14.54 16.28
N LEU A 14 8.45 -13.87 17.39
CA LEU A 14 7.47 -12.78 17.44
C LEU A 14 8.13 -11.38 17.47
N GLY A 15 9.43 -11.29 17.74
CA GLY A 15 10.13 -10.06 18.09
C GLY A 15 10.65 -9.21 16.93
N ASP A 16 10.76 -9.75 15.71
CA ASP A 16 11.31 -8.98 14.59
C ASP A 16 10.78 -9.47 13.23
N ARG A 17 9.44 -9.40 13.05
CA ARG A 17 8.91 -9.53 11.69
C ARG A 17 9.42 -8.34 10.87
N PRO A 18 10.05 -8.56 9.71
CA PRO A 18 10.53 -7.44 8.89
C PRO A 18 9.36 -6.50 8.60
N GLN A 19 9.55 -5.22 8.93
CA GLN A 19 8.53 -4.20 8.75
C GLN A 19 8.20 -4.04 7.25
N SER A 20 6.90 -3.97 6.95
CA SER A 20 6.40 -3.80 5.59
C SER A 20 6.52 -2.34 5.12
N THR A 21 6.64 -2.14 3.81
CA THR A 21 6.55 -0.80 3.20
C THR A 21 5.12 -0.40 2.85
N GLN A 22 4.19 -1.36 2.87
CA GLN A 22 2.78 -1.22 2.55
C GLN A 22 1.96 -1.00 3.84
N HIS A 23 0.82 -0.32 3.71
CA HIS A 23 -0.15 -0.10 4.79
C HIS A 23 -1.38 -1.01 4.64
N ILE A 24 -1.64 -1.57 3.47
CA ILE A 24 -2.71 -2.56 3.30
C ILE A 24 -2.15 -3.97 3.53
N GLU A 25 -2.91 -4.80 4.25
CA GLU A 25 -2.56 -6.20 4.49
C GLU A 25 -2.68 -7.03 3.22
N GLY A 26 -1.89 -8.09 3.12
CA GLY A 26 -1.94 -8.96 1.96
C GLY A 26 -0.85 -10.03 1.93
N PRO A 27 -1.12 -11.21 1.36
CA PRO A 27 -0.07 -12.16 1.02
C PRO A 27 0.94 -11.52 0.07
N ARG A 28 2.18 -12.04 0.07
CA ARG A 28 3.20 -11.62 -0.91
C ARG A 28 2.71 -11.74 -2.36
N ALA A 29 1.71 -12.58 -2.63
CA ALA A 29 1.14 -12.75 -3.97
C ALA A 29 0.45 -11.49 -4.51
N ASP A 30 -0.04 -10.58 -3.67
CA ASP A 30 -0.62 -9.32 -4.14
C ASP A 30 0.43 -8.41 -4.79
N ARG A 31 1.70 -8.61 -4.44
CA ARG A 31 2.81 -7.98 -5.14
C ARG A 31 2.91 -8.46 -6.58
N PHE A 32 2.63 -9.73 -6.85
CA PHE A 32 2.65 -10.24 -8.23
C PHE A 32 1.52 -9.64 -9.06
N ALA A 33 0.30 -9.51 -8.51
CA ALA A 33 -0.80 -8.84 -9.21
C ALA A 33 -0.46 -7.38 -9.56
N TRP A 34 0.16 -6.64 -8.63
CA TRP A 34 0.65 -5.30 -8.93
C TRP A 34 1.77 -5.29 -9.97
N GLU A 35 2.77 -6.16 -9.84
CA GLU A 35 3.90 -6.23 -10.78
C GLU A 35 3.41 -6.60 -12.18
N GLU A 36 2.53 -7.59 -12.32
CA GLU A 36 1.92 -8.01 -13.59
C GLU A 36 1.06 -6.90 -14.21
N ALA A 37 0.19 -6.26 -13.41
CA ALA A 37 -0.69 -5.20 -13.92
C ALA A 37 0.08 -3.92 -14.31
N THR A 38 1.33 -3.77 -13.85
CA THR A 38 2.18 -2.62 -14.15
C THR A 38 3.38 -2.94 -15.03
N GLU A 39 3.57 -4.21 -15.37
CA GLU A 39 4.66 -4.67 -16.21
C GLU A 39 4.54 -4.01 -17.60
N GLY A 40 5.55 -3.23 -17.97
CA GLY A 40 5.57 -2.51 -19.24
C GLY A 40 4.74 -1.23 -19.30
N SER A 41 4.08 -0.80 -18.22
CA SER A 41 3.33 0.47 -18.20
C SER A 41 4.25 1.69 -18.15
N GLU A 42 4.45 2.35 -19.29
CA GLU A 42 5.22 3.60 -19.36
C GLU A 42 4.60 4.71 -18.50
N ALA A 43 3.27 4.75 -18.38
CA ALA A 43 2.58 5.74 -17.58
C ALA A 43 2.89 5.60 -16.09
N ILE A 44 2.86 4.37 -15.56
CA ILE A 44 3.17 4.10 -14.15
C ILE A 44 4.66 4.32 -13.87
N ARG A 45 5.54 3.86 -14.78
CA ARG A 45 6.98 4.15 -14.68
C ARG A 45 7.26 5.65 -14.70
N GLY A 46 6.61 6.39 -15.58
CA GLY A 46 6.72 7.85 -15.66
C GLY A 46 6.28 8.52 -14.37
N LEU A 47 5.19 8.06 -13.75
CA LEU A 47 4.71 8.57 -12.48
C LEU A 47 5.68 8.30 -11.32
N VAL A 48 6.25 7.09 -11.25
CA VAL A 48 7.28 6.74 -10.25
C VAL A 48 8.54 7.60 -10.43
N GLU A 49 9.00 7.80 -11.66
CA GLU A 49 10.18 8.63 -11.94
C GLU A 49 9.94 10.10 -11.57
N GLN A 50 8.76 10.66 -11.87
CA GLN A 50 8.36 12.02 -11.49
C GLN A 50 8.34 12.22 -9.98
N THR A 51 8.09 11.16 -9.22
CA THR A 51 7.96 11.17 -7.76
C THR A 51 9.16 10.58 -7.04
N LYS A 52 10.29 10.31 -7.72
CA LYS A 52 11.48 9.67 -7.13
C LYS A 52 12.05 10.34 -5.88
N GLN A 53 11.81 11.65 -5.72
CA GLN A 53 12.20 12.41 -4.53
C GLN A 53 11.37 12.06 -3.28
N TRP A 54 10.30 11.29 -3.44
CA TRP A 54 9.49 10.68 -2.38
C TRP A 54 9.60 9.15 -2.46
N PRO A 55 10.63 8.54 -1.85
CA PRO A 55 10.90 7.10 -1.98
C PRO A 55 9.74 6.18 -1.60
N ALA A 56 8.86 6.62 -0.69
CA ALA A 56 7.69 5.87 -0.26
C ALA A 56 6.53 5.88 -1.26
N PHE A 57 6.58 6.70 -2.32
CA PHE A 57 5.46 6.87 -3.26
C PHE A 57 5.16 5.60 -4.07
N SER A 58 6.18 4.83 -4.45
CA SER A 58 5.97 3.53 -5.12
C SER A 58 5.16 2.57 -4.25
N SER A 59 5.44 2.51 -2.94
CA SER A 59 4.65 1.73 -1.99
C SER A 59 3.23 2.28 -1.83
N LEU A 60 3.02 3.59 -1.93
CA LEU A 60 1.67 4.20 -1.92
C LEU A 60 0.86 3.80 -3.15
N LEU A 61 1.47 3.73 -4.34
CA LEU A 61 0.80 3.21 -5.54
C LEU A 61 0.38 1.75 -5.34
N GLN A 62 1.22 0.93 -4.71
CA GLN A 62 0.87 -0.45 -4.40
C GLN A 62 -0.26 -0.55 -3.37
N ASP A 63 -0.26 0.27 -2.32
CA ASP A 63 -1.39 0.36 -1.39
C ASP A 63 -2.68 0.81 -2.12
N THR A 64 -2.56 1.74 -3.06
CA THR A 64 -3.69 2.22 -3.87
C THR A 64 -4.26 1.11 -4.73
N PHE A 65 -3.40 0.35 -5.41
CA PHE A 65 -3.80 -0.84 -6.16
C PHE A 65 -4.51 -1.85 -5.28
N ASN A 66 -3.95 -2.17 -4.11
CA ASN A 66 -4.56 -3.11 -3.18
C ASN A 66 -5.93 -2.65 -2.69
N ALA A 67 -6.14 -1.35 -2.49
CA ALA A 67 -7.45 -0.81 -2.14
C ALA A 67 -8.49 -1.07 -3.25
N TYR A 68 -8.11 -0.89 -4.52
CA TYR A 68 -9.01 -1.12 -5.65
C TYR A 68 -9.21 -2.59 -6.01
N TYR A 69 -8.18 -3.42 -5.87
CA TYR A 69 -8.18 -4.81 -6.30
C TYR A 69 -8.82 -5.78 -5.30
N LYS A 70 -8.56 -5.62 -3.99
CA LYS A 70 -8.98 -6.60 -2.98
C LYS A 70 -10.48 -6.51 -2.71
N ILE A 71 -11.10 -7.66 -2.40
CA ILE A 71 -12.49 -7.73 -1.91
C ILE A 71 -12.63 -6.96 -0.59
N GLU A 72 -11.69 -7.13 0.34
CA GLU A 72 -11.69 -6.51 1.66
C GLU A 72 -10.27 -6.04 2.02
N PRO A 73 -9.87 -4.82 1.59
CA PRO A 73 -8.60 -4.24 1.96
C PRO A 73 -8.63 -3.81 3.43
N THR A 74 -7.71 -4.34 4.24
CA THR A 74 -7.57 -4.02 5.66
C THR A 74 -6.28 -3.25 5.91
N LEU A 75 -6.32 -2.30 6.86
CA LEU A 75 -5.12 -1.60 7.31
C LEU A 75 -4.26 -2.52 8.17
N ARG A 76 -2.98 -2.59 7.82
CA ARG A 76 -1.92 -3.17 8.64
C ARG A 76 -1.72 -2.33 9.90
N GLU A 77 -1.34 -2.96 11.00
CA GLU A 77 -0.98 -2.26 12.25
C GLU A 77 0.22 -1.33 12.05
N GLU A 78 0.20 -0.14 12.65
CA GLU A 78 1.25 0.89 12.41
C GLU A 78 2.66 0.44 12.80
N HIS A 79 2.79 -0.38 13.85
CA HIS A 79 4.10 -0.88 14.31
C HIS A 79 4.73 -1.90 13.35
N GLN A 80 3.93 -2.46 12.43
CA GLN A 80 4.35 -3.39 11.40
C GLN A 80 4.79 -2.68 10.12
N VAL A 81 4.67 -1.36 10.04
CA VAL A 81 5.08 -0.55 8.89
C VAL A 81 6.40 0.16 9.18
N ALA A 82 7.31 0.11 8.19
CA ALA A 82 8.63 0.73 8.29
C ALA A 82 8.51 2.24 8.51
N ALA A 83 9.34 2.79 9.40
CA ALA A 83 9.31 4.22 9.76
C ALA A 83 9.40 5.16 8.54
N SER A 84 10.18 4.78 7.52
CA SER A 84 10.34 5.51 6.26
C SER A 84 9.08 5.61 5.41
N HIS A 85 8.06 4.80 5.69
CA HIS A 85 6.82 4.71 4.91
C HIS A 85 5.60 5.24 5.68
N LYS A 86 5.70 5.49 6.98
CA LYS A 86 4.59 5.98 7.82
C LYS A 86 3.94 7.26 7.31
N GLY A 87 4.66 8.09 6.55
CA GLY A 87 4.11 9.29 5.91
C GLY A 87 2.95 9.02 4.93
N ASN A 88 2.83 7.79 4.42
CA ASN A 88 1.73 7.40 3.53
C ASN A 88 0.43 7.08 4.29
N ARG A 89 0.48 6.87 5.61
CA ARG A 89 -0.65 6.32 6.41
C ARG A 89 -1.95 7.09 6.19
N SER A 90 -1.92 8.41 6.36
CA SER A 90 -3.11 9.26 6.23
C SER A 90 -3.74 9.22 4.84
N TYR A 91 -2.92 8.99 3.80
CA TYR A 91 -3.42 8.85 2.44
C TYR A 91 -4.14 7.52 2.24
N VAL A 92 -3.60 6.44 2.79
CA VAL A 92 -4.20 5.10 2.68
C VAL A 92 -5.49 5.00 3.51
N GLU A 93 -5.52 5.59 4.71
CA GLU A 93 -6.73 5.68 5.53
C GLU A 93 -7.85 6.41 4.78
N ARG A 94 -7.55 7.62 4.27
CA ARG A 94 -8.49 8.40 3.46
C ARG A 94 -8.99 7.61 2.24
N LEU A 95 -8.08 6.93 1.53
CA LEU A 95 -8.45 6.12 0.37
C LEU A 95 -9.49 5.05 0.74
N LEU A 96 -9.33 4.37 1.88
CA LEU A 96 -10.27 3.31 2.30
C LEU A 96 -11.62 3.85 2.79
N GLU A 97 -11.66 5.08 3.31
CA GLU A 97 -12.87 5.70 3.86
C GLU A 97 -13.70 6.46 2.81
N GLU A 98 -13.09 6.92 1.72
CA GLU A 98 -13.76 7.75 0.73
C GLU A 98 -14.82 6.99 -0.10
N ASP A 99 -16.02 7.57 -0.21
CA ASP A 99 -17.12 7.05 -1.03
C ASP A 99 -16.73 6.88 -2.50
N ALA A 100 -15.92 7.79 -3.04
CA ALA A 100 -15.42 7.73 -4.42
C ALA A 100 -14.57 6.47 -4.66
N THR A 101 -13.77 6.08 -3.67
CA THR A 101 -13.02 4.81 -3.72
C THR A 101 -13.99 3.65 -3.73
N GLN A 102 -14.99 3.63 -2.84
CA GLN A 102 -15.94 2.52 -2.76
C GLN A 102 -16.77 2.35 -4.05
N GLN A 103 -17.16 3.44 -4.69
CA GLN A 103 -17.82 3.42 -6.00
C GLN A 103 -16.92 2.83 -7.09
N THR A 104 -15.65 3.21 -7.10
CA THR A 104 -14.67 2.67 -8.05
C THR A 104 -14.45 1.17 -7.82
N ARG A 105 -14.32 0.76 -6.54
CA ARG A 105 -14.14 -0.64 -6.13
C ARG A 105 -15.24 -1.57 -6.61
N ALA A 106 -16.46 -1.09 -6.76
CA ALA A 106 -17.57 -1.88 -7.30
C ALA A 106 -17.30 -2.45 -8.70
N PHE A 107 -16.33 -1.89 -9.44
CA PHE A 107 -15.97 -2.31 -10.79
C PHE A 107 -14.52 -2.82 -10.94
N THR A 108 -13.69 -2.71 -9.90
CA THR A 108 -12.25 -3.06 -9.98
C THR A 108 -11.85 -4.28 -9.16
N GLN A 109 -12.73 -4.77 -8.27
CA GLN A 109 -12.40 -5.91 -7.41
C GLN A 109 -12.06 -7.15 -8.25
N LEU A 110 -10.90 -7.75 -7.96
CA LEU A 110 -10.32 -8.89 -8.66
C LEU A 110 -10.06 -8.67 -10.17
N ASP A 111 -10.18 -7.45 -10.66
CA ASP A 111 -9.83 -7.05 -12.02
C ASP A 111 -8.54 -6.22 -11.97
N GLU A 112 -7.43 -6.86 -12.32
CA GLU A 112 -6.08 -6.29 -12.24
C GLU A 112 -5.93 -5.06 -13.14
N LEU A 113 -6.47 -5.12 -14.35
CA LEU A 113 -6.36 -4.01 -15.30
C LEU A 113 -7.19 -2.81 -14.83
N ALA A 114 -8.43 -3.06 -14.41
CA ALA A 114 -9.31 -2.00 -13.90
C ALA A 114 -8.72 -1.36 -12.63
N ALA A 115 -8.17 -2.17 -11.71
CA ALA A 115 -7.49 -1.68 -10.52
C ALA A 115 -6.21 -0.89 -10.85
N ALA A 116 -5.43 -1.31 -11.84
CA ALA A 116 -4.24 -0.59 -12.28
C ALA A 116 -4.58 0.76 -12.93
N VAL A 117 -5.64 0.82 -13.75
CA VAL A 117 -6.15 2.09 -14.32
C VAL A 117 -6.61 3.04 -13.21
N ALA A 118 -7.40 2.55 -12.25
CA ALA A 118 -7.84 3.34 -11.10
C ALA A 118 -6.64 3.85 -10.26
N THR A 119 -5.63 3.00 -10.08
CA THR A 119 -4.39 3.34 -9.39
C THR A 119 -3.60 4.42 -10.11
N LEU A 120 -3.51 4.34 -11.44
CA LEU A 120 -2.80 5.34 -12.23
C LEU A 120 -3.47 6.71 -12.11
N GLU A 121 -4.81 6.78 -12.24
CA GLU A 121 -5.54 8.04 -12.11
C GLU A 121 -5.46 8.62 -10.70
N THR A 122 -5.66 7.79 -9.68
CA THR A 122 -5.52 8.21 -8.26
C THR A 122 -4.09 8.64 -7.96
N GLY A 123 -3.11 7.91 -8.47
CA GLY A 123 -1.68 8.20 -8.31
C GLY A 123 -1.28 9.56 -8.90
N LYS A 124 -1.83 9.94 -10.06
CA LYS A 124 -1.61 11.28 -10.63
C LYS A 124 -2.09 12.36 -9.66
N VAL A 125 -3.32 12.22 -9.13
CA VAL A 125 -3.88 13.16 -8.15
C VAL A 125 -3.01 13.25 -6.89
N LEU A 126 -2.61 12.11 -6.32
CA LEU A 126 -1.73 12.06 -5.16
C LEU A 126 -0.37 12.72 -5.43
N SER A 127 0.21 12.52 -6.61
CA SER A 127 1.48 13.15 -6.98
C SER A 127 1.38 14.67 -7.01
N GLU A 128 0.26 15.21 -7.51
CA GLU A 128 0.00 16.64 -7.49
C GLU A 128 -0.20 17.18 -6.08
N GLU A 129 -0.97 16.48 -5.25
CA GLU A 129 -1.18 16.85 -3.85
C GLU A 129 0.15 16.92 -3.09
N ILE A 130 1.01 15.92 -3.27
CA ILE A 130 2.34 15.87 -2.65
C ILE A 130 3.23 17.01 -3.16
N ALA A 131 3.19 17.31 -4.47
CA ALA A 131 3.94 18.43 -5.04
C ALA A 131 3.46 19.80 -4.51
N LYS A 132 2.16 19.96 -4.25
CA LYS A 132 1.55 21.16 -3.65
C LYS A 132 1.84 21.25 -2.15
N ASN A 133 1.84 20.13 -1.44
CA ASN A 133 2.13 20.02 -0.01
C ASN A 133 3.64 19.92 0.29
N LYS A 134 4.50 20.63 -0.44
CA LYS A 134 5.88 20.89 0.01
C LYS A 134 5.82 21.60 1.37
N ARG A 135 5.76 20.84 2.46
CA ARG A 135 6.09 21.37 3.78
C ARG A 135 7.58 21.73 3.73
N PRO A 136 7.95 22.97 4.10
CA PRO A 136 9.35 23.37 4.21
C PRO A 136 10.10 22.52 5.23
#